data_AF-A0AAT9QNG2-F1
#
_entry.id   AF-A0AAT9QNG2-F1
#
_cell.length_a   1.000
_cell.length_b   1.000
_cell.length_c   1.000
_cell.angle_alpha   90.00
_cell.angle_beta   90.00
_cell.angle_gamma   90.00
#
_symmetry.space_group_name_H-M   'P 1'
#
loop_
_entity.id
_entity.type
_entity.pdbx_description
1 polymer ?
#
loop_
_entity_poly.entity_id
_entity_poly.type
_entity_poly.pdbx_seq_one_letter_code
_entity_poly.pdbx_strand_id
1 'polypeptide(L)'
;METPDYIRFVQECIAADAVDDHILTEDQFYGVYLSWCALQTQTPGPCESFWAAMSEQGIHERRANDHRRIRPGLRMTGPAALDYILASQPSLV
;
A
#
# COMPACT_ATOMS: atom_id res chain seq x y z
N MET A 1 14.03 -6.59 -16.47
CA MET A 1 13.20 -5.77 -15.57
C MET A 1 12.39 -6.75 -14.75
N GLU A 2 12.68 -6.86 -13.46
CA GLU A 2 11.98 -7.80 -12.58
C GLU A 2 10.62 -7.23 -12.24
N THR A 3 9.57 -8.03 -12.43
CA THR A 3 8.21 -7.66 -12.05
C THR A 3 8.14 -7.62 -10.53
N PRO A 4 7.56 -6.57 -9.93
CA PRO A 4 7.52 -6.44 -8.48
C PRO A 4 6.77 -7.61 -7.82
N ASP A 5 7.38 -8.19 -6.79
CA ASP A 5 6.77 -9.27 -6.02
C ASP A 5 5.69 -8.70 -5.08
N TYR A 6 4.45 -8.73 -5.55
CA TYR A 6 3.29 -8.25 -4.81
C TYR A 6 3.02 -9.02 -3.53
N ILE A 7 3.35 -10.31 -3.47
CA ILE A 7 3.17 -11.14 -2.27
C ILE A 7 4.13 -10.66 -1.20
N ARG A 8 5.40 -10.49 -1.59
CA ARG A 8 6.43 -9.99 -0.69
C ARG A 8 6.12 -8.58 -0.19
N PHE A 9 5.63 -7.71 -1.07
CA PHE A 9 5.18 -6.37 -0.68
C PHE A 9 4.09 -6.44 0.41
N VAL A 10 3.04 -7.25 0.22
CA VAL A 10 1.95 -7.37 1.20
C VAL A 10 2.50 -7.89 2.54
N GLN A 11 3.37 -8.90 2.53
CA GLN A 11 3.95 -9.46 3.75
C GLN A 11 4.86 -8.47 4.51
N GLU A 12 5.65 -7.67 3.79
CA GLU A 12 6.61 -6.75 4.40
C GLU A 12 5.95 -5.42 4.83
N CYS A 13 4.94 -4.95 4.09
CA CYS A 13 4.43 -3.58 4.20
C CYS A 13 2.98 -3.47 4.69
N ILE A 14 2.20 -4.55 4.66
CA ILE A 14 0.78 -4.53 5.00
C ILE A 14 0.51 -5.49 6.15
N ALA A 15 -0.05 -4.97 7.23
CA ALA A 15 -0.54 -5.79 8.33
C ALA A 15 -2.06 -5.71 8.41
N ALA A 16 -2.69 -6.87 8.61
CA ALA A 16 -4.08 -6.93 8.99
C ALA A 16 -4.23 -6.38 10.42
N ASP A 17 -5.23 -5.53 10.62
CA ASP A 17 -5.65 -5.04 11.91
C ASP A 17 -6.98 -5.70 12.29
N ALA A 18 -7.08 -6.13 13.55
CA ALA A 18 -8.27 -6.80 14.06
C ALA A 18 -9.44 -5.82 14.28
N VAL A 19 -9.15 -4.53 14.27
CA VAL A 19 -10.14 -3.46 14.42
C VAL A 19 -10.26 -2.72 13.09
N ASP A 20 -11.48 -2.62 12.54
CA ASP A 20 -11.83 -1.86 11.32
C ASP A 20 -11.60 -0.33 11.50
N ASP A 21 -11.00 0.09 12.62
CA ASP A 21 -10.67 1.48 12.97
C ASP A 21 -9.58 2.06 12.04
N HIS A 22 -8.64 1.21 11.60
CA HIS A 22 -7.62 1.62 10.64
C HIS A 22 -8.09 1.42 9.20
N ILE A 23 -8.01 2.51 8.45
CA ILE A 23 -8.47 2.57 7.06
C ILE A 23 -7.30 3.02 6.19
N LEU A 24 -6.88 2.17 5.25
CA LEU A 24 -5.95 2.56 4.21
C LEU A 24 -6.70 3.10 2.99
N THR A 25 -6.41 4.34 2.62
CA THR A 25 -6.87 4.91 1.34
C THR A 25 -6.09 4.32 0.17
N GLU A 26 -6.64 4.44 -1.03
CA GLU A 26 -5.95 4.05 -2.28
C GLU A 26 -4.59 4.72 -2.44
N ASP A 27 -4.54 6.03 -2.23
CA ASP A 27 -3.30 6.82 -2.35
C ASP A 27 -2.24 6.41 -1.33
N GLN A 28 -2.63 6.13 -0.09
CA GLN A 28 -1.71 5.67 0.95
C GLN A 28 -1.16 4.28 0.63
N PHE A 29 -2.05 3.37 0.24
CA PHE A 29 -1.67 1.99 -0.07
C PHE A 29 -0.73 1.93 -1.29
N TYR A 30 -1.07 2.66 -2.36
CA TYR A 30 -0.23 2.75 -3.55
C TYR A 30 1.07 3.53 -3.28
N GLY A 31 1.03 4.57 -2.45
CA GLY A 31 2.20 5.33 -2.06
C GLY A 31 3.25 4.49 -1.34
N VAL A 32 2.84 3.65 -0.38
CA VAL A 32 3.74 2.71 0.31
C VAL A 32 4.31 1.68 -0.67
N TYR A 33 3.53 1.23 -1.65
CA TYR A 33 4.04 0.37 -2.72
C TYR A 33 5.14 1.03 -3.56
N LEU A 34 4.96 2.31 -3.93
CA LEU A 34 5.99 3.05 -4.66
C LEU A 34 7.27 3.21 -3.83
N SER A 35 7.15 3.54 -2.55
CA SER A 35 8.28 3.59 -1.61
C SER A 35 8.98 2.23 -1.48
N TRP A 36 8.23 1.14 -1.39
CA TRP A 36 8.79 -0.21 -1.34
C TRP A 36 9.56 -0.56 -2.63
N CYS A 37 9.00 -0.24 -3.80
CA CYS A 37 9.69 -0.42 -5.09
C CYS A 37 11.00 0.37 -5.12
N ALA A 38 11.01 1.61 -4.65
CA ALA A 38 12.22 2.44 -4.57
C ALA A 38 13.29 1.81 -3.67
N LEU A 39 12.91 1.35 -2.47
CA LEU A 39 13.82 0.69 -1.53
C LEU A 39 14.43 -0.61 -2.10
N GLN A 40 13.65 -1.36 -2.88
CA GLN A 40 14.11 -2.61 -3.49
C GLN A 40 14.78 -2.40 -4.87
N THR A 41 14.93 -1.15 -5.33
CA THR A 41 15.45 -0.83 -6.68
C THR A 41 14.65 -1.53 -7.80
N GLN A 42 13.34 -1.67 -7.61
CA GLN A 42 12.41 -2.28 -8.56
C GLN A 42 11.58 -1.20 -9.26
N THR A 43 11.21 -1.44 -10.53
CA THR A 43 10.28 -0.57 -11.25
C THR A 43 8.84 -0.92 -10.85
N PRO A 44 8.02 0.06 -10.43
CA PRO A 44 6.62 -0.20 -10.13
C PRO A 44 5.89 -0.67 -11.39
N GLY A 45 5.03 -1.68 -11.21
CA GLY A 45 4.19 -2.22 -12.26
C GLY A 45 3.01 -1.30 -12.59
N PRO A 46 2.25 -1.63 -13.66
CA PRO A 46 1.01 -0.93 -13.98
C PRO A 46 0.04 -0.95 -12.80
N CYS A 47 -0.64 0.18 -12.58
CA CYS A 47 -1.62 0.35 -11.50
C CYS A 47 -2.72 -0.72 -11.54
N GLU A 48 -3.20 -1.07 -12.74
CA GLU A 48 -4.19 -2.13 -12.94
C GLU A 48 -3.69 -3.52 -12.49
N SER A 49 -2.44 -3.87 -12.82
CA SER A 49 -1.84 -5.15 -12.44
C SER A 49 -1.63 -5.24 -10.93
N PHE A 50 -1.24 -4.11 -10.32
CA PHE A 50 -1.12 -4.01 -8.87
C PHE A 50 -2.45 -4.28 -8.17
N TRP A 51 -3.52 -3.59 -8.57
CA TRP A 51 -4.84 -3.78 -7.93
C TRP A 51 -5.44 -5.15 -8.21
N ALA A 52 -5.22 -5.71 -9.40
CA ALA A 52 -5.59 -7.08 -9.70
C ALA A 52 -4.91 -8.06 -8.72
N ALA A 53 -3.59 -7.93 -8.55
CA ALA A 53 -2.83 -8.75 -7.61
C ALA A 53 -3.32 -8.57 -6.16
N MET A 54 -3.60 -7.34 -5.72
CA MET A 54 -4.13 -7.09 -4.38
C MET A 54 -5.49 -7.78 -4.16
N SER A 55 -6.37 -7.74 -5.17
CA SER A 55 -7.65 -8.45 -5.12
C SER A 55 -7.48 -9.96 -5.04
N GLU A 56 -6.49 -10.53 -5.75
CA GLU A 56 -6.16 -11.96 -5.68
C GLU A 56 -5.60 -12.36 -4.30
N GLN A 57 -4.95 -11.43 -3.59
CA GLN A 57 -4.48 -11.62 -2.21
C GLN A 57 -5.59 -11.40 -1.15
N GLY A 58 -6.84 -11.15 -1.55
CA GLY A 58 -7.95 -10.93 -0.63
C GLY A 58 -7.99 -9.53 -0.01
N ILE A 59 -7.23 -8.57 -0.56
CA ILE A 59 -7.30 -7.16 -0.17
C ILE A 59 -8.46 -6.53 -0.93
N HIS A 60 -9.62 -6.51 -0.28
CA HIS A 60 -10.85 -6.00 -0.87
C HIS A 60 -11.01 -4.50 -0.63
N GLU A 61 -11.43 -3.78 -1.67
CA GLU A 61 -11.85 -2.39 -1.55
C GLU A 61 -13.29 -2.28 -1.06
N ARG A 62 -13.53 -1.29 -0.20
CA ARG A 62 -14.84 -0.85 0.25
C ARG A 62 -15.02 0.60 -0.18
N ARG A 63 -16.23 0.97 -0.59
CA ARG A 63 -16.55 2.36 -0.91
C ARG A 63 -16.91 3.11 0.38
N ALA A 64 -16.17 4.17 0.68
CA ALA A 64 -16.47 5.07 1.78
C ALA A 64 -17.65 5.99 1.42
N ASN A 65 -18.25 6.62 2.44
CA ASN A 65 -19.37 7.55 2.28
C ASN A 65 -19.04 8.74 1.37
N ASP A 66 -17.77 9.15 1.31
CA ASP A 66 -17.24 10.21 0.42
C ASP A 66 -16.89 9.70 -0.99
N HIS A 67 -17.43 8.55 -1.40
CA HIS A 67 -17.14 7.84 -2.67
C HIS A 67 -15.69 7.39 -2.88
N ARG A 68 -14.79 7.60 -1.91
CA ARG A 68 -13.41 7.12 -1.96
C ARG A 68 -13.34 5.60 -1.82
N ARG A 69 -12.31 4.99 -2.43
CA ARG A 69 -12.01 3.56 -2.28
C ARG A 69 -11.05 3.38 -1.11
N ILE A 70 -11.49 2.62 -0.13
CA ILE A 70 -10.76 2.37 1.11
C ILE A 70 -10.57 0.87 1.34
N ARG A 71 -9.51 0.50 2.06
CA ARG A 71 -9.28 -0.87 2.53
C ARG A 71 -9.28 -0.86 4.06
N PRO A 72 -10.43 -1.15 4.69
CA PRO A 72 -10.55 -1.15 6.14
C PRO A 72 -9.86 -2.37 6.77
N GLY A 73 -9.45 -2.23 8.03
CA GLY A 73 -8.78 -3.31 8.77
C GLY A 73 -7.37 -3.61 8.25
N LEU A 74 -6.76 -2.67 7.51
CA LEU A 74 -5.37 -2.76 7.06
C LEU A 74 -4.59 -1.56 7.57
N ARG A 75 -3.32 -1.81 7.92
CA ARG A 75 -2.36 -0.76 8.27
C ARG A 75 -1.07 -0.92 7.49
N MET A 76 -0.43 0.22 7.20
CA MET A 76 0.92 0.24 6.65
C MET A 76 1.93 -0.05 7.77
N THR A 77 2.96 -0.84 7.46
CA THR A 77 4.01 -1.23 8.41
C THR A 77 5.36 -1.32 7.69
N GLY A 78 6.44 -1.40 8.48
CA GLY A 78 7.78 -1.64 7.96
C GLY A 78 8.46 -0.41 7.35
N PRO A 79 9.65 -0.61 6.74
CA PRO A 79 10.50 0.48 6.26
C PRO A 79 9.88 1.32 5.14
N ALA A 80 9.10 0.70 4.25
CA ALA A 80 8.43 1.39 3.16
C ALA A 80 7.33 2.34 3.66
N ALA A 81 6.65 2.00 4.76
CA ALA A 81 5.67 2.88 5.38
C ALA A 81 6.35 4.13 5.96
N LEU A 82 7.51 3.97 6.59
CA LEU A 82 8.31 5.10 7.09
C LEU A 82 8.79 5.99 5.94
N ASP A 83 9.33 5.40 4.87
CA ASP A 83 9.78 6.12 3.68
C ASP A 83 8.64 6.92 3.04
N TYR A 84 7.46 6.31 2.91
CA TYR A 84 6.26 6.99 2.42
C TYR A 84 5.84 8.18 3.30
N ILE A 85 5.88 8.04 4.62
CA ILE A 85 5.57 9.15 5.55
C ILE A 85 6.58 10.30 5.36
N LEU A 86 7.87 9.99 5.30
CA LEU A 86 8.92 10.99 5.06
C LEU A 86 8.76 11.68 3.70
N ALA A 87 8.43 10.93 2.65
CA ALA A 87 8.22 11.46 1.32
C ALA A 87 6.93 12.30 1.18
N SER A 88 5.86 11.90 1.88
CA SER A 88 4.57 12.60 1.86
C SER A 88 4.51 13.82 2.80
N GLN A 89 5.43 13.92 3.77
CA GLN A 89 5.57 15.03 4.70
C GLN A 89 6.97 15.66 4.65
N PRO A 90 7.34 16.33 3.55
CA PRO A 90 8.67 16.93 3.39
C PRO A 90 8.96 18.08 4.38
N SER A 91 7.98 18.52 5.17
CA SER A 91 8.09 19.61 6.16
C SER A 91 8.40 19.12 7.58
N LEU A 92 8.71 17.84 7.79
CA LEU A 92 9.06 17.29 9.11
C LEU A 92 10.59 17.30 9.41
N VAL A 93 11.35 18.16 8.73
CA VAL A 93 12.81 18.33 8.89
C VAL A 93 13.19 19.77 9.22
#